data_AF-A0A060C8M4-F1
#
_entry.id   AF-A0A060C8M4-F1
#
_cell.length_a   1.000
_cell.length_b   1.000
_cell.length_c   1.000
_cell.angle_alpha   90.00
_cell.angle_beta   90.00
_cell.angle_gamma   90.00
#
_symmetry.space_group_name_H-M   'P 1'
#
loop_
_entity.id
_entity.type
_entity.pdbx_description
1 polymer ?
#
loop_
_entity_poly.entity_id
_entity_poly.type
_entity_poly.pdbx_seq_one_letter_code
_entity_poly.pdbx_strand_id
1 'polypeptide(L)'
;MVHRDKNHASVVIWSLGNEAGAGSTFSAMHDWIRSYDTTRVIQYEGDDSPGVSDIRSEMYPSTSHVESKAKDTADTRPYVMIEYCHAMG
;
A
#
# COMPACT_ATOMS: atom_id res chain seq x y z
N MET A 1 4.22 7.09 -13.83
CA MET A 1 4.00 7.42 -12.42
C MET A 1 5.26 8.09 -11.83
N VAL A 2 6.25 7.33 -11.34
CA VAL A 2 7.36 7.88 -10.54
C VAL A 2 8.18 8.98 -11.22
N HIS A 3 8.81 8.73 -12.38
CA HIS A 3 9.67 9.74 -13.02
C HIS A 3 8.95 11.05 -13.36
N ARG A 4 7.67 10.97 -13.74
CA ARG A 4 6.86 12.13 -14.10
C ARG A 4 6.53 12.97 -12.88
N ASP A 5 6.15 12.33 -11.77
CA ASP A 5 5.48 13.00 -10.65
C ASP A 5 6.37 13.21 -9.40
N LYS A 6 7.62 12.69 -9.40
CA LYS A 6 8.57 12.72 -8.27
C LYS A 6 8.84 14.07 -7.60
N ASN A 7 8.60 15.18 -8.28
CA ASN A 7 8.88 16.52 -7.75
C ASN A 7 7.64 17.18 -7.11
N HIS A 8 6.48 16.51 -7.09
CA HIS A 8 5.32 16.99 -6.38
C HIS A 8 5.41 16.62 -4.90
N ALA A 9 5.62 17.62 -4.03
CA ALA A 9 5.70 17.44 -2.58
C ALA A 9 4.39 16.89 -1.96
N SER A 10 3.25 17.09 -2.62
CA SER A 10 1.96 16.54 -2.17
C SER A 10 1.83 15.03 -2.38
N VAL A 11 2.63 14.44 -3.27
CA VAL A 11 2.67 12.99 -3.46
C VAL A 11 3.58 12.42 -2.39
N VAL A 12 3.05 11.60 -1.49
CA VAL A 12 3.80 11.01 -0.36
C VAL A 12 3.85 9.48 -0.40
N ILE A 13 3.03 8.85 -1.24
CA ILE A 13 2.91 7.39 -1.38
C ILE A 13 2.85 7.05 -2.87
N TRP A 14 3.58 6.01 -3.28
CA TRP A 14 3.42 5.36 -4.59
C TRP A 14 2.55 4.11 -4.45
N SER A 15 1.44 4.03 -5.17
CA SER A 15 0.66 2.79 -5.25
C SER A 15 1.10 1.96 -6.45
N LEU A 16 1.29 0.65 -6.30
CA LEU A 16 1.68 -0.24 -7.42
C LEU A 16 0.52 -0.55 -8.38
N GLY A 17 -0.71 -0.25 -7.99
CA GLY A 17 -1.91 -0.54 -8.76
C GLY A 17 -3.10 -0.87 -7.86
N ASN A 18 -4.11 -1.51 -8.45
CA ASN A 18 -5.34 -1.91 -7.77
C ASN A 18 -5.82 -3.26 -8.28
N GLU A 19 -6.23 -4.16 -7.39
CA GLU A 19 -6.93 -5.44 -7.68
C GLU A 19 -6.36 -6.25 -8.85
N ALA A 20 -5.05 -6.20 -9.04
CA ALA A 20 -4.36 -6.84 -10.17
C ALA A 20 -3.72 -8.20 -9.75
N GLY A 21 -4.18 -8.76 -8.63
CA GLY A 21 -3.66 -9.99 -8.03
C GLY A 21 -2.31 -9.78 -7.34
N ALA A 22 -1.58 -10.87 -7.12
CA ALA A 22 -0.24 -10.87 -6.54
C ALA A 22 0.74 -11.62 -7.46
N GLY A 23 2.04 -11.39 -7.28
CA GLY A 23 3.08 -12.08 -8.05
C GLY A 23 4.39 -11.31 -8.13
N SER A 24 5.42 -11.97 -8.67
CA SER A 24 6.78 -11.44 -8.75
C SER A 24 6.90 -10.10 -9.49
N THR A 25 5.96 -9.77 -10.37
CA THR A 25 5.87 -8.47 -11.03
C THR A 25 5.77 -7.32 -10.01
N PHE A 26 4.99 -7.49 -8.94
CA PHE A 26 4.83 -6.45 -7.91
C PHE A 26 6.08 -6.28 -7.06
N SER A 27 6.77 -7.37 -6.73
CA SER A 27 8.09 -7.29 -6.08
C SER A 27 9.10 -6.55 -6.96
N ALA A 28 9.13 -6.85 -8.27
CA ALA A 28 10.02 -6.14 -9.21
C ALA A 28 9.69 -4.65 -9.33
N MET A 29 8.41 -4.28 -9.35
CA MET A 29 7.98 -2.88 -9.33
C MET A 29 8.37 -2.19 -8.03
N HIS A 30 8.11 -2.81 -6.88
CA HIS A 30 8.51 -2.33 -5.56
C HIS A 30 10.02 -2.06 -5.50
N ASP A 31 10.83 -3.06 -5.86
CA ASP A 31 12.29 -2.97 -5.80
C ASP A 31 12.83 -1.88 -6.74
N TRP A 32 12.25 -1.75 -7.94
CA TRP A 32 12.64 -0.69 -8.87
C TRP A 32 12.33 0.70 -8.28
N ILE A 33 11.11 0.92 -7.76
CA ILE A 33 10.75 2.22 -7.16
C ILE A 33 11.66 2.51 -5.98
N ARG A 34 11.89 1.53 -5.10
CA ARG A 34 12.75 1.68 -3.92
C ARG A 34 14.20 2.00 -4.28
N SER A 35 14.70 1.45 -5.39
CA SER A 35 16.05 1.75 -5.90
C SER A 35 16.21 3.18 -6.43
N TYR A 36 15.10 3.82 -6.84
CA TYR A 36 15.12 5.11 -7.51
C TYR A 36 14.65 6.27 -6.62
N ASP A 37 13.54 6.11 -5.89
CA ASP A 37 12.96 7.12 -5.00
C ASP A 37 12.89 6.59 -3.57
N THR A 38 13.87 6.98 -2.75
CA THR A 38 13.95 6.62 -1.33
C THR A 38 13.17 7.57 -0.41
N THR A 39 12.45 8.56 -0.97
CA THR A 39 11.82 9.64 -0.19
C THR A 39 10.33 9.42 0.10
N ARG A 40 9.73 8.38 -0.50
CA ARG A 40 8.31 8.05 -0.39
C ARG A 40 8.14 6.56 -0.09
N VAL A 41 7.02 6.22 0.52
CA VAL A 41 6.65 4.82 0.80
C VAL A 41 5.87 4.23 -0.37
N ILE A 42 5.91 2.90 -0.50
CA ILE A 42 5.26 2.14 -1.57
C ILE A 42 4.10 1.35 -0.96
N GLN A 43 2.95 1.34 -1.62
CA GLN A 43 1.76 0.62 -1.16
C GLN A 43 1.18 -0.24 -2.28
N TYR A 44 0.67 -1.41 -1.92
CA TYR A 44 -0.20 -2.20 -2.79
C TYR A 44 -1.14 -3.07 -1.96
N GLU A 45 -2.42 -3.10 -2.32
CA GLU A 45 -3.44 -3.83 -1.55
C GLU A 45 -3.49 -5.32 -1.92
N GLY A 46 -3.21 -5.66 -3.19
CA GLY A 46 -3.31 -7.04 -3.65
C GLY A 46 -2.26 -7.99 -3.06
N ASP A 47 -1.26 -7.47 -2.33
CA ASP A 47 -0.24 -8.27 -1.62
C ASP A 47 0.25 -7.54 -0.35
N ASP A 48 -0.15 -8.04 0.82
CA ASP A 48 0.25 -7.49 2.13
C ASP A 48 1.69 -7.87 2.52
N SER A 49 2.49 -8.49 1.66
CA SER A 49 3.86 -8.90 2.02
C SER A 49 4.80 -7.70 2.20
N PRO A 50 5.70 -7.68 3.22
CA PRO A 50 6.69 -6.61 3.42
C PRO A 50 7.64 -6.39 2.24
N GLY A 51 7.81 -7.37 1.35
CA GLY A 51 8.62 -7.25 0.13
C GLY A 51 7.91 -6.56 -1.03
N VAL A 52 6.64 -6.18 -0.88
CA VAL A 52 5.83 -5.56 -1.92
C VAL A 52 5.19 -4.25 -1.45
N SER A 53 4.86 -4.14 -0.16
CA SER A 53 4.20 -2.97 0.40
C SER A 53 4.83 -2.52 1.72
N ASP A 54 5.14 -1.22 1.84
CA ASP A 54 5.55 -0.58 3.09
C ASP A 54 4.35 -0.32 4.04
N ILE A 55 3.11 -0.42 3.53
CA ILE A 55 1.86 -0.16 4.25
C ILE A 55 0.98 -1.41 4.20
N ARG A 56 0.41 -1.81 5.34
CA ARG A 56 -0.64 -2.84 5.36
C ARG A 56 -1.93 -2.19 4.88
N SER A 57 -2.51 -2.69 3.80
CA SER A 57 -3.69 -2.07 3.20
C SER A 57 -4.72 -3.08 2.75
N GLU A 58 -5.99 -2.75 2.95
CA GLU A 58 -7.15 -3.53 2.56
C GLU A 58 -8.29 -2.59 2.15
N MET A 59 -9.28 -3.13 1.45
CA MET A 59 -10.50 -2.42 1.03
C MET A 59 -11.71 -2.94 1.81
N TYR A 60 -12.54 -2.01 2.28
CA TYR A 60 -13.85 -2.28 2.90
C TYR A 60 -13.88 -3.32 4.06
N PRO A 61 -12.90 -3.33 4.99
CA PRO A 61 -12.94 -4.25 6.13
C PRO A 61 -14.08 -3.91 7.10
N SER A 62 -14.51 -4.90 7.89
CA SER A 62 -15.37 -4.63 9.05
C SER A 62 -14.59 -3.90 10.14
N THR A 63 -15.29 -3.17 11.02
CA THR A 63 -14.67 -2.48 12.17
C THR A 63 -13.96 -3.46 13.12
N SER A 64 -14.50 -4.67 13.30
CA SER A 64 -13.87 -5.73 14.09
C SER A 64 -12.56 -6.23 13.48
N HIS A 65 -12.45 -6.24 12.15
CA HIS A 65 -11.22 -6.59 11.45
C HIS A 65 -10.17 -5.50 11.60
N VAL A 66 -10.56 -4.22 11.49
CA VAL A 66 -9.67 -3.08 11.77
C VAL A 66 -9.13 -3.15 13.20
N GLU A 67 -9.99 -3.45 14.18
CA GLU A 67 -9.57 -3.63 15.57
C GLU A 67 -8.58 -4.80 15.72
N SER A 68 -8.81 -5.91 15.03
CA SER A 68 -7.89 -7.05 15.00
C SER A 68 -6.52 -6.66 14.44
N LYS A 69 -6.48 -5.96 13.31
CA LYS A 69 -5.24 -5.45 12.70
C LYS A 69 -4.51 -4.46 13.61
N ALA A 70 -5.23 -3.62 14.34
CA ALA A 70 -4.64 -2.68 15.31
C ALA A 70 -4.04 -3.37 16.55
N LYS A 71 -4.54 -4.56 16.92
CA LYS A 71 -4.00 -5.37 18.04
C LYS A 71 -2.83 -6.26 17.62
N ASP A 72 -2.70 -6.55 16.33
CA ASP A 72 -1.59 -7.30 15.78
C ASP A 72 -0.32 -6.43 15.79
N THR A 73 0.59 -6.77 16.70
CA THR A 73 1.88 -6.08 16.90
C THR A 73 3.06 -6.84 16.30
N ALA A 74 2.81 -7.99 15.64
CA ALA A 74 3.87 -8.75 14.97
C ALA A 74 4.39 -8.03 13.73
N ASP A 75 3.52 -7.26 13.08
CA ASP A 75 3.86 -6.40 11.95
C ASP A 75 3.69 -4.93 12.32
N THR A 76 4.80 -4.19 12.29
CA THR A 76 4.86 -2.80 12.72
C THR A 76 4.54 -1.80 11.60
N ARG A 77 4.29 -2.27 10.38
CA ARG A 77 3.85 -1.39 9.28
C ARG A 77 2.48 -0.79 9.61
N PRO A 78 2.22 0.49 9.27
CA PRO A 78 0.92 1.09 9.51
C PRO A 78 -0.17 0.40 8.70
N TYR A 79 -1.39 0.39 9.24
CA TYR A 79 -2.57 -0.12 8.56
C TYR A 79 -3.42 1.03 8.02
N VAL A 80 -3.75 0.99 6.73
CA VAL A 80 -4.57 2.01 6.05
C VAL A 80 -5.64 1.33 5.21
N MET A 81 -6.91 1.67 5.44
CA MET A 81 -8.00 1.27 4.55
C MET A 81 -7.93 2.15 3.29
N ILE A 82 -7.46 1.59 2.17
CA ILE A 82 -7.29 2.36 0.93
C ILE A 82 -8.62 2.69 0.25
N GLU A 83 -9.64 1.87 0.52
CA GLU A 83 -11.03 2.17 0.23
C GLU A 83 -11.88 1.72 1.42
N TYR A 84 -12.85 2.56 1.80
CA TYR A 84 -13.78 2.29 2.89
C TYR A 84 -15.02 3.17 2.73
N CYS A 85 -16.09 2.89 3.49
CA CYS A 85 -17.33 3.69 3.50
C CYS A 85 -17.86 4.00 2.07
N HIS A 86 -18.13 2.95 1.30
CA HIS A 86 -18.66 3.08 -0.06
C HIS A 86 -19.89 4.01 -0.08
N ALA A 87 -19.77 5.16 -0.76
CA ALA A 87 -20.72 6.27 -0.67
C ALA A 87 -21.93 6.12 -1.61
N MET A 88 -22.28 4.89 -1.98
CA MET A 88 -23.51 4.61 -2.71
C MET A 88 -24.70 4.73 -1.74
N GLY A 89 -25.73 5.44 -2.21
CA GLY A 89 -26.89 5.84 -1.41
C GLY A 89 -27.63 4.72 -0.70
#